data_AF-A0A957SL87-F1
#
_entry.id   AF-A0A957SL87-F1
#
_cell.length_a   1.000
_cell.length_b   1.000
_cell.length_c   1.000
_cell.angle_alpha   90.00
_cell.angle_beta   90.00
_cell.angle_gamma   90.00
#
_symmetry.space_group_name_H-M   'P 1'
#
loop_
_entity.id
_entity.type
_entity.pdbx_description
1 polymer ?
#
loop_
_entity_poly.entity_id
_entity_poly.type
_entity_poly.pdbx_seq_one_letter_code
_entity_poly.pdbx_strand_id
1 'polypeptide(L)'
;GSAEPGEAHLALSFLNRFALLKAQAKEYVRQSQARLIIQSLAERLAVKVGKAQIAASIPRLLEALRAADVKTGYAAGNLLNLLLAMQIDASGLDFSGLNLRQAFLRGMTLPNVNLRGADLTHTVFTDCFSLINSVAINSAQTLFAAGTGAGEIRIWNYANRQPVAIILGRQRTVWTVAFSPDGRLLASSDDQTVQLWEIDPNGDFVSQSNYRTLAGHTSDV
;
A
#
# COMPACT_ATOMS: atom_id res chain seq x y z
N GLY A 1 0.54 -20.51 27.99
CA GLY A 1 0.77 -21.91 27.60
C GLY A 1 1.73 -21.92 26.44
N SER A 2 2.90 -22.53 26.62
CA SER A 2 3.85 -22.76 25.53
C SER A 2 3.24 -23.77 24.57
N ALA A 3 2.99 -23.37 23.32
CA ALA A 3 2.62 -24.31 22.26
C ALA A 3 3.73 -25.35 22.11
N GLU A 4 3.37 -26.63 22.05
CA GLU A 4 4.34 -27.70 21.88
C GLU A 4 5.11 -27.52 20.56
N PRO A 5 6.39 -27.94 20.48
CA PRO A 5 7.23 -27.78 19.29
C PRO A 5 6.57 -28.27 17.98
N GLY A 6 5.70 -29.28 18.07
CA GLY A 6 4.95 -29.82 16.93
C GLY A 6 3.86 -28.90 16.37
N GLU A 7 3.16 -28.14 17.22
CA GLU A 7 2.10 -27.22 16.77
C GLU A 7 2.67 -26.02 16.02
N ALA A 8 3.80 -25.49 16.48
CA ALA A 8 4.50 -24.40 15.79
C ALA A 8 4.98 -24.84 14.40
N HIS A 9 5.49 -26.07 14.28
CA HIS A 9 5.93 -26.65 13.01
C HIS A 9 4.76 -26.87 12.03
N LEU A 10 3.62 -27.35 12.53
CA LEU A 10 2.37 -27.49 11.75
C LEU A 10 1.85 -26.13 11.27
N ALA A 11 1.80 -25.12 12.14
CA ALA A 11 1.36 -23.77 11.77
C ALA A 11 2.24 -23.13 10.70
N LEU A 12 3.56 -23.25 10.83
CA LEU A 12 4.53 -22.79 9.83
C LEU A 12 4.36 -23.55 8.50
N SER A 13 4.16 -24.87 8.54
CA SER A 13 3.95 -25.67 7.33
C SER A 13 2.68 -25.28 6.57
N PHE A 14 1.60 -24.93 7.28
CA PHE A 14 0.35 -24.48 6.65
C PHE A 14 0.51 -23.13 5.96
N LEU A 15 1.05 -22.14 6.67
CA LEU A 15 1.34 -20.81 6.12
C LEU A 15 2.32 -20.89 4.94
N ASN A 16 3.13 -21.94 4.90
CA ASN A 16 4.10 -22.10 3.85
C ASN A 16 3.55 -22.72 2.55
N ARG A 17 2.56 -23.61 2.66
CA ARG A 17 2.10 -24.44 1.55
C ARG A 17 1.21 -23.70 0.57
N PHE A 18 0.40 -22.75 1.04
CA PHE A 18 -0.58 -22.04 0.21
C PHE A 18 -0.51 -20.53 0.41
N ALA A 19 -0.64 -19.78 -0.68
CA ALA A 19 -0.86 -18.34 -0.60
C ALA A 19 -2.26 -18.07 -0.03
N LEU A 20 -2.34 -17.33 1.07
CA LEU A 20 -3.63 -16.93 1.67
C LEU A 20 -4.31 -15.81 0.88
N LEU A 21 -3.51 -15.05 0.12
CA LEU A 21 -3.93 -14.00 -0.78
C LEU A 21 -3.17 -14.16 -2.08
N LYS A 22 -3.82 -13.97 -3.23
CA LYS A 22 -3.14 -13.83 -4.52
C LYS A 22 -3.01 -12.35 -4.85
N ALA A 23 -1.85 -11.76 -4.57
CA ALA A 23 -1.62 -10.33 -4.73
C ALA A 23 -1.84 -9.83 -6.17
N GLN A 24 -1.50 -10.64 -7.18
CA GLN A 24 -1.67 -10.30 -8.60
C GLN A 24 -3.03 -10.74 -9.19
N ALA A 25 -3.96 -11.26 -8.38
CA ALA A 25 -5.29 -11.60 -8.87
C ALA A 25 -6.09 -10.34 -9.23
N LYS A 26 -7.15 -10.52 -10.04
CA LYS A 26 -8.12 -9.44 -10.33
C LYS A 26 -8.60 -8.81 -9.01
N GLU A 27 -8.78 -7.50 -9.02
CA GLU A 27 -9.08 -6.70 -7.81
C GLU A 27 -10.21 -7.28 -6.96
N TYR A 28 -11.35 -7.64 -7.57
CA TYR A 28 -12.49 -8.22 -6.86
C TYR A 28 -12.19 -9.59 -6.21
N VAL A 29 -11.35 -10.42 -6.83
CA VAL A 29 -10.91 -11.71 -6.28
C VAL A 29 -10.01 -11.46 -5.08
N ARG A 30 -9.05 -10.55 -5.24
CA ARG A 30 -8.10 -10.18 -4.20
C ARG A 30 -8.80 -9.57 -2.99
N GLN A 31 -9.74 -8.65 -3.20
CA GLN A 31 -10.56 -8.06 -2.13
C GLN A 31 -11.39 -9.12 -1.40
N SER A 32 -11.96 -10.08 -2.14
CA SER A 32 -12.71 -11.20 -1.54
C SER A 32 -11.79 -12.08 -0.68
N GLN A 33 -10.59 -12.40 -1.16
CA GLN A 33 -9.59 -13.15 -0.38
C GLN A 33 -9.10 -12.39 0.85
N ALA A 34 -8.84 -11.08 0.70
CA ALA A 34 -8.44 -10.22 1.81
C ALA A 34 -9.51 -10.22 2.92
N ARG A 35 -10.79 -10.03 2.55
CA ARG A 35 -11.89 -9.98 3.51
C ARG A 35 -12.22 -11.34 4.13
N LEU A 36 -12.33 -12.38 3.32
CA LEU A 36 -12.85 -13.68 3.79
C LEU A 36 -11.77 -14.58 4.38
N ILE A 37 -10.50 -14.42 3.99
CA ILE A 37 -9.40 -15.27 4.44
C ILE A 37 -8.45 -14.49 5.35
N ILE A 38 -7.85 -13.41 4.86
CA ILE A 38 -6.80 -12.70 5.61
C ILE A 38 -7.39 -12.04 6.86
N GLN A 39 -8.43 -11.22 6.70
CA GLN A 39 -9.05 -10.48 7.79
C GLN A 39 -9.66 -11.42 8.85
N SER A 40 -10.38 -12.45 8.40
CA SER A 40 -11.01 -13.42 9.32
C SER A 40 -9.97 -14.22 10.12
N LEU A 41 -8.84 -14.58 9.50
CA LEU A 41 -7.75 -15.28 10.18
C LEU A 41 -6.99 -14.34 11.12
N ALA A 42 -6.71 -13.12 10.68
CA ALA A 42 -6.08 -12.07 11.48
C ALA A 42 -6.88 -11.79 12.77
N GLU A 43 -8.19 -11.63 12.66
CA GLU A 43 -9.08 -11.42 13.82
C GLU A 43 -9.05 -12.61 14.78
N ARG A 44 -9.16 -13.84 14.26
CA ARG A 44 -9.10 -15.05 15.09
C ARG A 44 -7.76 -15.20 15.80
N LEU A 45 -6.65 -14.93 15.12
CA LEU A 45 -5.31 -14.96 15.71
C LEU A 45 -5.15 -13.88 16.78
N ALA A 46 -5.60 -12.66 16.50
CA ALA A 46 -5.55 -11.55 17.44
C ALA A 46 -6.37 -11.83 18.71
N VAL A 47 -7.55 -12.47 18.58
CA VAL A 47 -8.38 -12.87 19.72
C VAL A 47 -7.76 -14.01 20.52
N LYS A 48 -7.21 -15.03 19.83
CA LYS A 48 -6.71 -16.25 20.49
C LYS A 48 -5.35 -16.05 21.16
N VAL A 49 -4.46 -15.27 20.55
CA VAL A 49 -3.06 -15.11 21.00
C VAL A 49 -2.79 -13.71 21.55
N GLY A 50 -3.45 -12.68 21.01
CA GLY A 50 -3.18 -11.28 21.34
C GLY A 50 -2.13 -10.64 20.44
N LYS A 51 -2.41 -9.45 19.92
CA LYS A 51 -1.53 -8.72 18.98
C LYS A 51 -0.14 -8.47 19.55
N ALA A 52 -0.02 -8.11 20.83
CA ALA A 52 1.26 -7.85 21.47
C ALA A 52 2.15 -9.11 21.55
N GLN A 53 1.54 -10.26 21.86
CA GLN A 53 2.25 -11.52 21.93
C GLN A 53 2.67 -12.02 20.54
N ILE A 54 1.80 -11.83 19.54
CA ILE A 54 2.15 -12.05 18.13
C ILE A 54 3.34 -11.17 17.75
N ALA A 55 3.28 -9.86 18.00
CA ALA A 55 4.35 -8.93 17.68
C ALA A 55 5.69 -9.33 18.31
N ALA A 56 5.68 -9.70 19.60
CA ALA A 56 6.87 -10.18 20.31
C ALA A 56 7.46 -11.48 19.73
N SER A 57 6.65 -12.29 19.05
CA SER A 57 7.10 -13.56 18.45
C SER A 57 7.71 -13.40 17.05
N ILE A 58 7.47 -12.27 16.36
CA ILE A 58 7.86 -12.06 14.96
C ILE A 58 9.36 -12.30 14.70
N PRO A 59 10.31 -11.71 15.47
CA PRO A 59 11.73 -11.89 15.18
C PRO A 59 12.16 -13.37 15.21
N ARG A 60 11.63 -14.14 16.17
CA ARG A 60 11.91 -15.58 16.29
C ARG A 60 11.31 -16.37 15.11
N LEU A 61 10.13 -15.99 14.65
CA LEU A 61 9.50 -16.62 13.48
C LEU A 61 10.28 -16.35 12.20
N LEU A 62 10.77 -15.13 12.00
CA LEU A 62 11.57 -14.78 10.83
C LEU A 62 12.90 -15.56 10.80
N GLU A 63 13.56 -15.72 11.96
CA GLU A 63 14.73 -16.60 12.08
C GLU A 63 14.41 -18.07 11.79
N ALA A 64 13.30 -18.59 12.33
CA ALA A 64 12.89 -19.96 12.06
C ALA A 64 12.59 -20.20 10.57
N LEU A 65 11.99 -19.22 9.89
CA LEU A 65 11.73 -19.28 8.46
C LEU A 65 13.01 -19.29 7.61
N ARG A 66 14.05 -18.55 8.02
CA ARG A 66 15.35 -18.59 7.36
C ARG A 66 16.03 -19.94 7.55
N ALA A 67 15.98 -20.48 8.77
CA ALA A 67 16.61 -21.75 9.12
C ALA A 67 15.94 -22.96 8.44
N ALA A 68 14.64 -22.89 8.15
CA ALA A 68 13.86 -23.98 7.58
C ALA A 68 14.09 -24.24 6.07
N ASP A 69 15.08 -23.58 5.44
CA ASP A 69 15.43 -23.69 4.00
C ASP A 69 14.20 -23.70 3.07
N VAL A 70 13.26 -22.81 3.36
CA VAL A 70 11.96 -22.73 2.71
C VAL A 70 12.10 -22.00 1.37
N LYS A 71 12.83 -22.62 0.44
CA LYS A 71 13.27 -21.97 -0.81
C LYS A 71 12.13 -21.52 -1.73
N THR A 72 10.91 -22.05 -1.58
CA THR A 72 9.82 -21.84 -2.57
C THR A 72 8.43 -21.57 -1.99
N GLY A 73 8.31 -21.25 -0.70
CA GLY A 73 7.02 -21.19 -0.02
C GLY A 73 6.43 -19.80 0.20
N TYR A 74 5.26 -19.74 0.84
CA TYR A 74 4.48 -18.50 1.02
C TYR A 74 4.53 -17.94 2.44
N ALA A 75 5.27 -18.57 3.36
CA ALA A 75 5.12 -18.30 4.79
C ALA A 75 5.44 -16.86 5.18
N ALA A 76 6.55 -16.28 4.69
CA ALA A 76 6.91 -14.90 5.04
C ALA A 76 5.97 -13.87 4.40
N GLY A 77 5.54 -14.10 3.15
CA GLY A 77 4.54 -13.27 2.49
C GLY A 77 3.16 -13.30 3.17
N ASN A 78 2.71 -14.49 3.57
CA ASN A 78 1.49 -14.68 4.34
C ASN A 78 1.57 -14.05 5.73
N LEU A 79 2.70 -14.22 6.42
CA LEU A 79 2.97 -13.56 7.70
C LEU A 79 2.82 -12.04 7.54
N LEU A 80 3.50 -11.44 6.56
CA LEU A 80 3.45 -10.00 6.33
C LEU A 80 2.02 -9.52 6.04
N ASN A 81 1.26 -10.21 5.18
CA ASN A 81 -0.14 -9.88 4.91
C ASN A 81 -1.01 -9.91 6.18
N LEU A 82 -0.80 -10.90 7.06
CA LEU A 82 -1.52 -11.02 8.33
C LEU A 82 -1.14 -9.91 9.31
N LEU A 83 0.14 -9.56 9.42
CA LEU A 83 0.60 -8.44 10.26
C LEU A 83 -0.07 -7.13 9.85
N LEU A 84 -0.10 -6.85 8.55
CA LEU A 84 -0.72 -5.67 7.99
C LEU A 84 -2.24 -5.64 8.25
N ALA A 85 -2.93 -6.76 8.08
CA ALA A 85 -4.37 -6.86 8.38
C ALA A 85 -4.67 -6.68 9.87
N MET A 86 -3.76 -7.10 10.76
CA MET A 86 -3.87 -6.87 12.19
C MET A 86 -3.44 -5.45 12.62
N GLN A 87 -2.92 -4.63 11.70
CA GLN A 87 -2.32 -3.32 12.00
C GLN A 87 -1.17 -3.43 13.00
N ILE A 88 -0.36 -4.50 12.90
CA ILE A 88 0.88 -4.64 13.67
C ILE A 88 1.97 -3.90 12.92
N ASP A 89 2.69 -3.04 13.62
CA ASP A 89 3.81 -2.30 13.04
C ASP A 89 4.89 -3.27 12.55
N ALA A 90 5.19 -3.18 11.25
CA ALA A 90 6.20 -3.98 10.59
C ALA A 90 7.52 -3.22 10.38
N SER A 91 7.60 -1.96 10.85
CA SER A 91 8.78 -1.12 10.73
C SER A 91 10.03 -1.79 11.31
N GLY A 92 11.15 -1.69 10.60
CA GLY A 92 12.43 -2.25 11.05
C GLY A 92 12.51 -3.80 11.03
N LEU A 93 11.45 -4.50 10.63
CA LEU A 93 11.50 -5.96 10.55
C LEU A 93 12.46 -6.42 9.46
N ASP A 94 13.17 -7.49 9.75
CA ASP A 94 14.12 -8.09 8.81
C ASP A 94 13.48 -9.28 8.09
N PHE A 95 13.21 -9.13 6.78
CA PHE A 95 12.79 -10.22 5.89
C PHE A 95 13.88 -10.60 4.88
N SER A 96 15.13 -10.23 5.12
CA SER A 96 16.23 -10.58 4.23
C SER A 96 16.35 -12.09 4.02
N GLY A 97 16.62 -12.48 2.77
CA GLY A 97 16.72 -13.88 2.34
C GLY A 97 15.42 -14.69 2.38
N LEU A 98 14.28 -14.09 2.75
CA LEU A 98 12.99 -14.79 2.84
C LEU A 98 12.17 -14.70 1.55
N ASN A 99 11.23 -15.62 1.41
CA ASN A 99 10.27 -15.64 0.30
C ASN A 99 8.97 -14.91 0.67
N LEU A 100 8.76 -13.74 0.06
CA LEU A 100 7.60 -12.87 0.27
C LEU A 100 6.55 -13.00 -0.86
N ARG A 101 6.55 -14.10 -1.60
CA ARG A 101 5.60 -14.32 -2.70
C ARG A 101 4.17 -14.04 -2.28
N GLN A 102 3.45 -13.33 -3.15
CA GLN A 102 2.05 -12.93 -2.96
C GLN A 102 1.80 -12.01 -1.75
N ALA A 103 2.84 -11.39 -1.18
CA ALA A 103 2.64 -10.26 -0.29
C ALA A 103 1.98 -9.10 -1.06
N PHE A 104 1.01 -8.43 -0.43
CA PHE A 104 0.31 -7.28 -0.97
C PHE A 104 0.63 -6.05 -0.14
N LEU A 105 1.54 -5.23 -0.66
CA LEU A 105 2.18 -4.11 0.04
C LEU A 105 1.76 -2.75 -0.53
N ARG A 106 0.74 -2.71 -1.39
CA ARG A 106 0.23 -1.47 -1.98
C ARG A 106 -0.31 -0.54 -0.89
N GLY A 107 0.19 0.70 -0.89
CA GLY A 107 -0.23 1.74 0.07
C GLY A 107 0.27 1.52 1.49
N MET A 108 1.18 0.56 1.72
CA MET A 108 1.71 0.25 3.05
C MET A 108 3.00 1.05 3.29
N THR A 109 3.11 1.67 4.47
CA THR A 109 4.32 2.37 4.92
C THR A 109 5.16 1.39 5.74
N LEU A 110 6.32 0.99 5.20
CA LEU A 110 7.21 -0.03 5.78
C LEU A 110 8.62 0.53 5.98
N PRO A 111 8.81 1.53 6.87
CA PRO A 111 10.10 2.18 7.04
C PRO A 111 11.11 1.20 7.62
N ASN A 112 12.34 1.25 7.09
CA ASN A 112 13.48 0.46 7.55
C ASN A 112 13.28 -1.08 7.51
N VAL A 113 12.30 -1.59 6.76
CA VAL A 113 12.14 -3.03 6.56
C VAL A 113 13.27 -3.55 5.67
N ASN A 114 14.00 -4.56 6.14
CA ASN A 114 15.10 -5.15 5.38
C ASN A 114 14.56 -6.24 4.44
N LEU A 115 14.66 -6.02 3.12
CA LEU A 115 14.27 -6.96 2.07
C LEU A 115 15.47 -7.51 1.28
N ARG A 116 16.70 -7.34 1.80
CA ARG A 116 17.92 -7.72 1.06
C ARG A 116 17.89 -9.21 0.69
N GLY A 117 17.99 -9.52 -0.60
CA GLY A 117 18.00 -10.90 -1.10
C GLY A 117 16.70 -11.67 -0.89
N ALA A 118 15.60 -10.97 -0.56
CA ALA A 118 14.29 -11.58 -0.49
C ALA A 118 13.75 -11.93 -1.89
N ASP A 119 13.02 -13.05 -2.00
CA ASP A 119 12.24 -13.37 -3.20
C ASP A 119 10.91 -12.61 -3.15
N LEU A 120 10.75 -11.69 -4.10
CA LEU A 120 9.58 -10.81 -4.24
C LEU A 120 8.68 -11.21 -5.43
N THR A 121 8.82 -12.43 -5.93
CA THR A 121 8.06 -12.89 -7.11
C THR A 121 6.56 -12.83 -6.82
N HIS A 122 5.77 -12.25 -7.72
CA HIS A 122 4.32 -12.04 -7.52
C HIS A 122 3.95 -11.21 -6.28
N THR A 123 4.90 -10.54 -5.62
CA THR A 123 4.60 -9.52 -4.61
C THR A 123 4.10 -8.27 -5.32
N VAL A 124 3.04 -7.65 -4.79
CA VAL A 124 2.54 -6.37 -5.30
C VAL A 124 3.02 -5.28 -4.37
N PHE A 125 3.94 -4.46 -4.85
CA PHE A 125 4.25 -3.17 -4.25
C PHE A 125 3.22 -2.14 -4.70
N THR A 126 3.21 -0.97 -4.06
CA THR A 126 2.54 0.20 -4.64
C THR A 126 2.92 0.29 -6.10
N ASP A 127 1.91 0.45 -6.98
CA ASP A 127 2.12 0.66 -8.41
C ASP A 127 3.32 1.60 -8.56
N CYS A 128 4.34 1.12 -9.29
CA CYS A 128 5.48 1.95 -9.65
C CYS A 128 4.88 3.26 -10.17
N PHE A 129 5.33 4.38 -9.63
CA PHE A 129 4.94 5.69 -10.13
C PHE A 129 4.95 5.61 -11.66
N SER A 130 3.77 5.68 -12.28
CA SER A 130 3.73 6.00 -13.70
C SER A 130 4.41 7.36 -13.86
N LEU A 131 4.97 7.63 -15.05
CA LEU A 131 5.77 8.83 -15.30
C LEU A 131 5.15 10.05 -14.60
N ILE A 132 5.94 10.70 -13.75
CA ILE A 132 5.50 11.92 -13.08
C ILE A 132 5.72 13.04 -14.09
N ASN A 133 4.61 13.56 -14.61
CA ASN A 133 4.68 14.64 -15.60
C ASN A 133 4.75 16.01 -14.93
N SER A 134 4.16 16.13 -13.74
CA SER A 134 4.08 17.41 -13.03
C SER A 134 3.99 17.23 -11.53
N VAL A 135 4.55 18.19 -10.82
CA VAL A 135 4.54 18.29 -9.36
C VAL A 135 4.23 19.72 -8.92
N ALA A 136 3.49 19.87 -7.84
CA ALA A 136 3.16 21.17 -7.27
C ALA A 136 3.15 21.10 -5.74
N ILE A 137 3.50 22.20 -5.09
CA ILE A 137 3.36 22.42 -3.65
C ILE A 137 2.38 23.58 -3.48
N ASN A 138 1.46 23.48 -2.53
CA ASN A 138 0.55 24.58 -2.24
C ASN A 138 1.28 25.76 -1.57
N SER A 139 0.69 26.95 -1.61
CA SER A 139 1.30 28.17 -1.06
C SER A 139 1.64 28.08 0.43
N ALA A 140 0.82 27.34 1.20
CA ALA A 140 1.02 27.10 2.63
C ALA A 140 2.10 26.04 2.94
N GLN A 141 2.66 25.35 1.94
CA GLN A 141 3.60 24.23 2.11
C GLN A 141 3.09 23.13 3.04
N THR A 142 1.79 22.87 3.02
CA THR A 142 1.15 21.80 3.77
C THR A 142 0.91 20.58 2.89
N LEU A 143 0.75 20.77 1.58
CA LEU A 143 0.43 19.73 0.62
C LEU A 143 1.38 19.74 -0.56
N PHE A 144 1.70 18.54 -1.02
CA PHE A 144 2.42 18.25 -2.25
C PHE A 144 1.53 17.38 -3.15
N ALA A 145 1.44 17.70 -4.44
CA ALA A 145 0.70 16.95 -5.43
C ALA A 145 1.59 16.50 -6.59
N ALA A 146 1.31 15.33 -7.15
CA ALA A 146 1.96 14.84 -8.36
C ALA A 146 0.92 14.26 -9.33
N GLY A 147 0.97 14.69 -10.59
CA GLY A 147 0.21 14.13 -11.69
C GLY A 147 0.99 13.01 -12.39
N THR A 148 0.31 11.90 -12.70
CA THR A 148 0.93 10.70 -13.26
C THR A 148 0.47 10.39 -14.68
N GLY A 149 1.32 9.69 -15.44
CA GLY A 149 1.02 9.11 -16.74
C GLY A 149 -0.18 8.17 -16.75
N ALA A 150 -0.53 7.59 -15.59
CA ALA A 150 -1.65 6.67 -15.42
C ALA A 150 -3.00 7.37 -15.15
N GLY A 151 -3.02 8.71 -15.11
CA GLY A 151 -4.24 9.47 -14.83
C GLY A 151 -4.55 9.64 -13.36
N GLU A 152 -3.60 9.33 -12.48
CA GLU A 152 -3.73 9.57 -11.04
C GLU A 152 -3.13 10.92 -10.68
N ILE A 153 -3.81 11.65 -9.80
CA ILE A 153 -3.22 12.75 -9.03
C ILE A 153 -3.05 12.25 -7.61
N ARG A 154 -1.81 12.22 -7.13
CA ARG A 154 -1.49 11.79 -5.77
C ARG A 154 -1.16 13.01 -4.93
N ILE A 155 -1.64 13.01 -3.70
CA ILE A 155 -1.48 14.12 -2.75
C ILE A 155 -0.86 13.59 -1.47
N TRP A 156 0.12 14.32 -0.95
CA TRP A 156 0.82 14.04 0.29
C TRP A 156 0.84 15.26 1.19
N ASN A 157 0.89 15.00 2.49
CA ASN A 157 1.23 16.03 3.47
C ASN A 157 2.73 16.31 3.37
N TYR A 158 3.07 17.58 3.22
CA TYR A 158 4.44 18.03 2.99
C TYR A 158 5.35 17.83 4.20
N ALA A 159 4.83 18.08 5.42
CA ALA A 159 5.61 18.04 6.65
C ALA A 159 6.00 16.62 7.06
N ASN A 160 5.04 15.68 7.04
CA ASN A 160 5.26 14.30 7.49
C ASN A 160 5.46 13.29 6.34
N ARG A 161 5.35 13.74 5.09
CA ARG A 161 5.52 12.94 3.86
C ARG A 161 4.54 11.78 3.72
N GLN A 162 3.41 11.81 4.43
CA GLN A 162 2.40 10.77 4.36
C GLN A 162 1.41 11.03 3.21
N PRO A 163 0.93 9.98 2.53
CA PRO A 163 -0.11 10.12 1.52
C PRO A 163 -1.43 10.57 2.16
N VAL A 164 -2.08 11.55 1.55
CA VAL A 164 -3.36 12.13 1.99
C VAL A 164 -4.50 11.62 1.11
N ALA A 165 -4.31 11.63 -0.22
CA ALA A 165 -5.35 11.23 -1.15
C ALA A 165 -4.78 10.76 -2.49
N ILE A 166 -5.58 9.96 -3.20
CA ILE A 166 -5.40 9.67 -4.63
C ILE A 166 -6.69 10.07 -5.33
N ILE A 167 -6.59 11.03 -6.25
CA ILE A 167 -7.68 11.45 -7.12
C ILE A 167 -7.51 10.72 -8.45
N LEU A 168 -8.54 10.02 -8.89
CA LEU A 168 -8.55 9.33 -10.17
C LEU A 168 -9.16 10.27 -11.22
N GLY A 169 -8.29 10.90 -12.01
CA GLY A 169 -8.69 11.56 -13.25
C GLY A 169 -9.15 10.49 -14.25
N ARG A 170 -10.14 10.82 -15.08
CA ARG A 170 -10.72 9.89 -16.07
C ARG A 170 -9.66 9.31 -17.02
N GLN A 171 -9.07 8.14 -16.72
CA GLN A 171 -8.25 7.24 -17.58
C GLN A 171 -7.27 7.87 -18.59
N ARG A 172 -6.88 9.13 -18.39
CA ARG A 172 -6.03 9.91 -19.30
C ARG A 172 -4.87 10.49 -18.52
N THR A 173 -3.73 10.62 -19.17
CA THR A 173 -2.50 11.14 -18.57
C THR A 173 -2.72 12.52 -17.97
N VAL A 174 -2.31 12.72 -16.71
CA VAL A 174 -2.27 14.06 -16.12
C VAL A 174 -0.98 14.72 -16.55
N TRP A 175 -1.09 15.79 -17.33
CA TRP A 175 0.06 16.52 -17.86
C TRP A 175 0.57 17.56 -16.87
N THR A 176 -0.34 18.31 -16.26
CA THR A 176 0.02 19.35 -15.29
C THR A 176 -0.91 19.37 -14.08
N VAL A 177 -0.37 19.78 -12.93
CA VAL A 177 -1.10 20.05 -11.70
C VAL A 177 -0.68 21.41 -11.13
N ALA A 178 -1.64 22.20 -10.62
CA ALA A 178 -1.35 23.50 -10.02
C ALA A 178 -2.34 23.83 -8.90
N PHE A 179 -1.82 24.22 -7.74
CA PHE A 179 -2.65 24.72 -6.64
C PHE A 179 -3.06 26.17 -6.87
N SER A 180 -4.27 26.52 -6.45
CA SER A 180 -4.65 27.92 -6.31
C SER A 180 -3.83 28.61 -5.21
N PRO A 181 -3.64 29.95 -5.28
CA PRO A 181 -2.90 30.69 -4.26
C PRO A 181 -3.47 30.55 -2.85
N ASP A 182 -4.78 30.35 -2.71
CA ASP A 182 -5.46 30.12 -1.43
C ASP A 182 -5.43 28.65 -0.97
N GLY A 183 -4.88 27.73 -1.78
CA GLY A 183 -4.74 26.32 -1.48
C GLY A 183 -6.04 25.52 -1.48
N ARG A 184 -7.17 26.13 -1.84
CA ARG A 184 -8.51 25.51 -1.81
C ARG A 184 -8.87 24.76 -3.07
N LEU A 185 -8.19 25.05 -4.17
CA LEU A 185 -8.41 24.40 -5.45
C LEU A 185 -7.10 23.80 -5.96
N LEU A 186 -7.23 22.66 -6.62
CA LEU A 186 -6.19 22.09 -7.47
C LEU A 186 -6.74 21.99 -8.87
N ALA A 187 -6.02 22.57 -9.82
CA ALA A 187 -6.25 22.37 -11.23
C ALA A 187 -5.39 21.19 -11.72
N SER A 188 -5.96 20.37 -12.58
CA SER A 188 -5.24 19.34 -13.33
C SER A 188 -5.62 19.38 -14.80
N SER A 189 -4.64 19.26 -15.68
CA SER A 189 -4.85 19.12 -17.12
C SER A 189 -4.78 17.66 -17.55
N ASP A 190 -5.74 17.24 -18.36
CA ASP A 190 -5.64 16.09 -19.25
C ASP A 190 -5.78 16.58 -20.71
N ASP A 191 -5.58 15.68 -21.68
CA ASP A 191 -5.48 15.99 -23.13
C ASP A 191 -6.32 17.18 -23.62
N GLN A 192 -7.60 17.28 -23.23
CA GLN A 192 -8.49 18.32 -23.75
C GLN A 192 -9.30 19.05 -22.68
N THR A 193 -9.06 18.74 -21.41
CA THR A 193 -9.86 19.31 -20.34
C THR A 193 -9.02 19.73 -19.15
N VAL A 194 -9.41 20.85 -18.56
CA VAL A 194 -8.94 21.24 -17.24
C VAL A 194 -10.00 20.84 -16.23
N GLN A 195 -9.57 20.09 -15.22
CA GLN A 195 -10.40 19.67 -14.10
C GLN A 195 -10.00 20.45 -12.86
N LEU A 196 -10.99 20.93 -12.12
CA LEU A 196 -10.80 21.59 -10.83
C LEU A 196 -11.29 20.69 -9.70
N TRP A 197 -10.47 20.60 -8.66
CA TRP A 197 -10.70 19.79 -7.47
C TRP A 197 -10.69 20.70 -6.24
N GLU A 198 -11.71 20.59 -5.40
CA GLU A 198 -11.73 21.26 -4.10
C GLU A 198 -10.88 20.47 -3.09
N ILE A 199 -9.96 21.16 -2.44
CA ILE A 199 -9.00 20.60 -1.49
C ILE A 199 -9.10 21.36 -0.17
N ASP A 200 -9.07 20.64 0.94
CA ASP A 200 -8.78 21.25 2.23
C ASP A 200 -7.30 21.61 2.30
N PRO A 201 -6.94 22.90 2.43
CA PRO A 201 -5.54 23.33 2.51
C PRO A 201 -4.78 22.74 3.71
N ASN A 202 -5.46 22.19 4.70
CA ASN A 202 -4.85 21.53 5.86
C ASN A 202 -4.64 20.02 5.67
N GLY A 203 -5.18 19.43 4.59
CA GLY A 203 -4.97 18.03 4.24
C GLY A 203 -5.87 17.03 4.97
N ASP A 204 -6.90 17.48 5.69
CA ASP A 204 -7.80 16.61 6.46
C ASP A 204 -8.92 16.01 5.59
N PHE A 205 -9.27 16.64 4.46
CA PHE A 205 -10.27 16.12 3.52
C PHE A 205 -10.05 16.65 2.08
N VAL A 206 -9.96 15.75 1.10
CA VAL A 206 -10.03 16.12 -0.32
C VAL A 206 -11.37 15.62 -0.86
N SER A 207 -12.28 16.53 -1.20
CA SER A 207 -13.59 16.16 -1.71
C SER A 207 -13.44 15.54 -3.10
N GLN A 208 -13.71 14.23 -3.21
CA GLN A 208 -13.68 13.53 -4.50
C GLN A 208 -14.89 13.87 -5.40
N SER A 209 -15.86 14.65 -4.91
CA SER A 209 -17.19 14.78 -5.53
C SER A 209 -17.45 16.11 -6.23
N ASN A 210 -16.62 17.14 -6.06
CA ASN A 210 -16.86 18.45 -6.65
C ASN A 210 -16.00 18.65 -7.90
N TYR A 211 -16.50 18.15 -9.03
CA TYR A 211 -15.89 18.23 -10.35
C TYR A 211 -16.41 19.48 -11.10
N ARG A 212 -15.51 20.29 -11.64
CA ARG A 212 -15.86 21.22 -12.74
C ARG A 212 -14.88 21.01 -13.89
N THR A 213 -15.42 20.63 -15.04
CA THR A 213 -14.66 20.50 -16.30
C THR A 213 -14.79 21.80 -17.07
N LEU A 214 -13.65 22.43 -17.34
CA LEU A 214 -13.57 23.54 -18.28
C LEU A 214 -13.19 22.94 -19.65
N ALA A 215 -14.13 22.97 -20.60
CA ALA A 215 -13.92 22.55 -21.97
C ALA A 215 -13.79 23.79 -22.87
N GLY A 216 -12.77 23.82 -23.72
CA GLY A 216 -12.52 24.95 -24.61
C GLY A 216 -11.24 24.86 -25.44
N HIS A 217 -10.30 23.99 -25.05
CA HIS A 217 -9.04 23.81 -25.77
C HIS A 217 -9.20 22.79 -26.91
N THR A 218 -8.75 23.15 -28.11
CA THR A 218 -8.80 22.32 -29.33
C THR A 218 -7.53 21.51 -29.56
N SER A 219 -6.55 21.55 -28.63
CA SER A 219 -5.34 20.72 -28.60
C SER A 219 -4.73 20.65 -27.19
N ASP A 220 -3.79 19.71 -26.99
CA ASP A 220 -3.13 19.38 -25.71
C ASP A 220 -2.52 20.59 -24.97
N VAL A 221 -2.72 20.64 -23.65
CA VAL A 221 -2.20 21.65 -22.69
C VAL A 221 -1.45 21.00 -21.54
#